data_AF-A0A561SLK1-F1
#
_entry.id   AF-A0A561SLK1-F1
#
_cell.length_a   1.000
_cell.length_b   1.000
_cell.length_c   1.000
_cell.angle_alpha   90.00
_cell.angle_beta   90.00
_cell.angle_gamma   90.00
#
_symmetry.space_group_name_H-M   'P 1'
#
loop_
_entity.id
_entity.type
_entity.pdbx_description
1 polymer ?
#
loop_
_entity_poly.entity_id
_entity_poly.type
_entity_poly.pdbx_seq_one_letter_code
_entity_poly.pdbx_strand_id
1 'polypeptide(L)'
;MVAVGTPVGTINIVDPSPLNWLFITWNTMEEPIRIDEDGRTVFALAESADWRDERTLELKLRRGVRFQDGEPVTAHAIKLNFDEMQRWAAPHPPGTWVNFPPESVAEVVDDHTIRFHFPGPDGLAVGKMRGFHIASTAFWKGPDAPGFGYKKFGSGEGHW
;
A
#
# COMPACT_ATOMS: atom_id res chain seq x y z
N MET A 1 15.30 13.92 33.72
CA MET A 1 15.39 12.89 32.66
C MET A 1 15.20 11.53 33.32
N VAL A 2 14.08 10.86 33.07
CA VAL A 2 13.86 9.48 33.57
C VAL A 2 14.54 8.54 32.58
N ALA A 3 15.45 7.70 33.05
CA ALA A 3 16.08 6.68 32.24
C ALA A 3 15.00 5.70 31.74
N VAL A 4 14.84 5.59 30.43
CA VAL A 4 13.98 4.57 29.81
C VAL A 4 14.71 3.24 29.97
N GLY A 5 14.22 2.39 30.88
CA GLY A 5 14.80 1.07 31.09
C GLY A 5 14.70 0.23 29.81
N THR A 6 15.76 -0.53 29.51
CA THR A 6 15.76 -1.49 28.42
C THR A 6 14.58 -2.45 28.58
N PRO A 7 13.72 -2.62 27.55
CA PRO A 7 12.65 -3.61 27.60
C PRO A 7 13.21 -4.99 27.94
N VAL A 8 12.62 -5.66 28.92
CA VAL A 8 13.03 -7.01 29.35
C VAL A 8 11.92 -8.00 28.96
N GLY A 9 12.24 -8.96 28.09
CA GLY A 9 11.33 -10.03 27.67
C GLY A 9 10.92 -9.97 26.19
N THR A 10 10.52 -11.12 25.65
CA THR A 10 9.96 -11.26 24.30
C THR A 10 8.45 -11.44 24.43
N ILE A 11 7.66 -10.55 23.83
CA ILE A 11 6.22 -10.76 23.67
C ILE A 11 6.03 -11.61 22.42
N ASN A 12 5.55 -12.84 22.60
CA ASN A 12 5.09 -13.67 21.49
C ASN A 12 3.61 -13.37 21.27
N ILE A 13 3.29 -12.56 20.26
CA ILE A 13 1.90 -12.30 19.86
C ILE A 13 1.41 -13.52 19.08
N VAL A 14 0.43 -14.23 19.65
CA VAL A 14 -0.32 -15.27 18.94
C VAL A 14 -1.65 -14.65 18.55
N ASP A 15 -1.78 -14.22 17.31
CA ASP A 15 -3.05 -13.70 16.78
C ASP A 15 -3.73 -14.75 15.88
N PRO A 16 -4.88 -15.30 16.27
CA PRO A 16 -5.62 -16.26 15.45
C PRO A 16 -6.55 -15.58 14.42
N SER A 17 -6.63 -14.25 14.41
CA SER A 17 -7.57 -13.50 13.55
C SER A 17 -7.08 -13.47 12.09
N PRO A 18 -7.88 -13.96 11.13
CA PRO A 18 -7.55 -13.87 9.71
C PRO A 18 -7.61 -12.43 9.15
N LEU A 19 -7.96 -11.45 9.98
CA LEU A 19 -8.08 -10.04 9.63
C LEU A 19 -7.02 -9.17 10.31
N ASN A 20 -6.18 -9.71 11.20
CA ASN A 20 -5.22 -8.89 11.95
C ASN A 20 -4.28 -8.10 11.03
N TRP A 21 -3.80 -8.76 9.97
CA TRP A 21 -2.97 -8.12 8.96
C TRP A 21 -3.58 -6.83 8.40
N LEU A 22 -4.90 -6.79 8.20
CA LEU A 22 -5.61 -5.63 7.67
C LEU A 22 -5.63 -4.47 8.68
N PHE A 23 -5.75 -4.78 9.98
CA PHE A 23 -5.64 -3.77 11.02
C PHE A 23 -4.21 -3.24 11.14
N ILE A 24 -3.21 -4.09 10.96
CA ILE A 24 -1.81 -3.66 10.97
C ILE A 24 -1.55 -2.73 9.79
N THR A 25 -1.94 -3.10 8.56
CA THR A 25 -1.77 -2.20 7.40
C THR A 25 -2.49 -0.87 7.59
N TRP A 26 -3.74 -0.87 8.07
CA TRP A 26 -4.47 0.38 8.33
C TRP A 26 -3.82 1.30 9.38
N ASN A 27 -3.09 0.74 10.35
CA ASN A 27 -2.49 1.53 11.43
C ASN A 27 -1.02 1.87 11.19
N THR A 28 -0.35 1.20 10.24
CA THR A 28 1.10 1.34 10.03
C THR A 28 1.48 1.81 8.63
N MET A 29 0.56 1.73 7.66
CA MET A 29 0.76 2.13 6.28
C MET A 29 -0.27 3.18 5.87
N GLU A 30 0.09 3.93 4.83
CA GLU A 30 -0.77 4.95 4.24
C GLU A 30 -1.15 4.53 2.81
N GLU A 31 -2.34 4.92 2.37
CA GLU A 31 -2.79 4.80 0.98
C GLU A 31 -2.55 6.11 0.21
N PRO A 32 -2.55 6.10 -1.14
CA PRO A 32 -2.60 7.35 -1.92
C PRO A 32 -3.90 8.13 -1.65
N ILE A 33 -5.01 7.40 -1.57
CA ILE A 33 -6.35 7.94 -1.43
C ILE A 33 -7.11 7.07 -0.42
N ARG A 34 -7.78 7.73 0.52
CA ARG A 34 -8.64 7.13 1.54
C ARG A 34 -10.11 7.42 1.25
N ILE A 35 -10.96 6.70 1.97
CA ILE A 35 -12.39 6.97 2.05
C ILE A 35 -12.70 7.30 3.51
N ASP A 36 -13.34 8.44 3.76
CA ASP A 36 -13.75 8.83 5.11
C ASP A 36 -15.02 8.10 5.58
N GLU A 37 -15.45 8.38 6.80
CA GLU A 37 -16.62 7.75 7.43
C GLU A 37 -17.95 8.06 6.71
N ASP A 38 -18.00 9.16 5.95
CA ASP A 38 -19.15 9.56 5.13
C ASP A 38 -19.11 8.94 3.73
N GLY A 39 -18.10 8.12 3.43
CA GLY A 39 -17.91 7.49 2.12
C GLY A 39 -17.32 8.43 1.07
N ARG A 40 -16.71 9.56 1.46
CA ARG A 40 -16.09 10.51 0.54
C ARG A 40 -14.61 10.21 0.34
N THR A 41 -14.15 10.48 -0.88
CA THR A 41 -12.74 10.42 -1.25
C THR A 41 -11.93 11.50 -0.52
N VAL A 42 -10.87 11.09 0.17
CA VAL A 42 -9.92 11.99 0.85
C VAL A 42 -8.50 11.65 0.42
N PHE A 43 -7.70 12.67 0.08
CA PHE A 43 -6.32 12.50 -0.35
C PHE A 43 -5.35 12.32 0.82
N ALA A 44 -4.60 11.21 0.82
CA ALA A 44 -3.60 10.86 1.82
C ALA A 44 -2.18 11.08 1.27
N LEU A 45 -1.47 10.07 0.76
CA LEU A 45 -0.15 10.29 0.14
C LEU A 45 -0.23 11.12 -1.16
N ALA A 46 -1.36 11.03 -1.86
CA ALA A 46 -1.66 11.91 -2.99
C ALA A 46 -2.13 13.30 -2.51
N GLU A 47 -2.02 14.29 -3.39
CA GLU A 47 -2.66 15.60 -3.24
C GLU A 47 -3.73 15.86 -4.32
N SER A 48 -3.70 15.11 -5.43
CA SER A 48 -4.76 15.11 -6.44
C SER A 48 -4.85 13.79 -7.19
N ALA A 49 -6.00 13.56 -7.81
CA ALA A 49 -6.26 12.45 -8.72
C ALA A 49 -7.09 12.96 -9.90
N ASP A 50 -6.54 12.88 -11.11
CA ASP A 50 -7.16 13.39 -12.33
C ASP A 50 -7.22 12.29 -13.40
N TRP A 51 -8.40 12.07 -13.98
CA TRP A 51 -8.49 11.28 -15.21
C TRP A 51 -7.93 12.10 -16.38
N ARG A 52 -6.94 11.56 -17.08
CA ARG A 52 -6.35 12.15 -18.30
C ARG A 52 -7.13 11.76 -19.55
N ASP A 53 -7.75 10.58 -19.51
CA ASP A 53 -8.71 10.06 -20.47
C ASP A 53 -9.58 8.99 -19.77
N GLU A 54 -10.32 8.17 -20.53
CA GLU A 54 -11.20 7.13 -19.98
C GLU A 54 -10.46 5.97 -19.27
N ARG A 55 -9.14 5.85 -19.47
CA ARG A 55 -8.33 4.70 -19.04
C ARG A 55 -7.04 5.06 -18.31
N THR A 56 -6.70 6.35 -18.22
CA THR A 56 -5.49 6.81 -17.53
C THR A 56 -5.83 7.71 -16.34
N LEU A 57 -5.54 7.23 -15.13
CA LEU A 57 -5.64 8.00 -13.88
C LEU A 57 -4.26 8.52 -13.48
N GLU A 58 -4.10 9.84 -13.36
CA GLU A 58 -2.88 10.46 -12.86
C GLU A 58 -3.04 10.87 -11.40
N LEU A 59 -2.06 10.50 -10.56
CA LEU A 59 -1.95 11.00 -9.20
C LEU A 59 -0.75 11.95 -9.10
N LYS A 60 -0.95 13.04 -8.35
CA LYS A 60 0.15 13.88 -7.84
C LYS A 60 0.37 13.58 -6.37
N LEU A 61 1.63 13.40 -5.97
CA LEU A 61 2.02 13.02 -4.62
C LEU A 61 2.46 14.22 -3.79
N ARG A 62 2.15 14.18 -2.49
CA ARG A 62 2.63 15.16 -1.53
C ARG A 62 4.16 15.12 -1.44
N ARG A 63 4.77 16.29 -1.32
CA ARG A 63 6.23 16.44 -1.20
C ARG A 63 6.68 16.34 0.26
N GLY A 64 7.89 15.83 0.47
CA GLY A 64 8.54 15.80 1.79
C GLY A 64 8.03 14.70 2.73
N VAL A 65 7.17 13.80 2.25
CA VAL A 65 6.70 12.65 3.02
C VAL A 65 7.79 11.57 3.06
N ARG A 66 7.95 10.91 4.21
CA ARG A 66 8.94 9.84 4.43
C ARG A 66 8.30 8.66 5.15
N PHE A 67 8.79 7.47 4.85
CA PHE A 67 8.52 6.26 5.63
C PHE A 67 9.23 6.32 6.99
N GLN A 68 8.88 5.41 7.90
CA GLN A 68 9.45 5.36 9.24
C GLN A 68 10.96 5.05 9.26
N ASP A 69 11.49 4.41 8.21
CA ASP A 69 12.91 4.16 7.99
C ASP A 69 13.66 5.36 7.37
N GLY A 70 12.95 6.45 7.08
CA GLY A 70 13.49 7.67 6.50
C GLY A 70 13.51 7.69 4.96
N GLU A 71 13.17 6.59 4.29
CA GLU A 71 13.04 6.55 2.82
C GLU A 71 12.00 7.58 2.35
N PRO A 72 12.30 8.41 1.34
CA PRO A 72 11.31 9.35 0.81
C PRO A 72 10.17 8.62 0.08
N VAL A 73 8.94 9.07 0.29
CA VAL A 73 7.79 8.58 -0.48
C VAL A 73 7.76 9.28 -1.83
N THR A 74 7.94 8.51 -2.91
CA THR A 74 7.92 9.00 -4.30
C THR A 74 7.03 8.12 -5.18
N ALA A 75 6.80 8.55 -6.42
CA ALA A 75 6.09 7.77 -7.44
C ALA A 75 6.73 6.39 -7.67
N HIS A 76 8.03 6.25 -7.49
CA HIS A 76 8.71 4.96 -7.57
C HIS A 76 8.27 3.99 -6.47
N ALA A 77 8.04 4.48 -5.25
CA ALA A 77 7.50 3.66 -4.16
C ALA A 77 6.06 3.21 -4.47
N ILE A 78 5.22 4.12 -4.99
CA ILE A 78 3.86 3.78 -5.41
C ILE A 78 3.88 2.70 -6.50
N LYS A 79 4.72 2.87 -7.53
CA LYS A 79 4.88 1.88 -8.59
C LYS A 79 5.35 0.53 -8.06
N LEU A 80 6.35 0.50 -7.17
CA LEU A 80 6.84 -0.75 -6.58
C LEU A 80 5.71 -1.51 -5.89
N ASN A 81 4.98 -0.82 -5.00
CA ASN A 81 3.86 -1.44 -4.28
C ASN A 81 2.77 -1.94 -5.24
N PHE A 82 2.47 -1.17 -6.30
CA PHE A 82 1.49 -1.57 -7.31
C PHE A 82 1.93 -2.84 -8.04
N ASP A 83 3.17 -2.85 -8.52
CA ASP A 83 3.74 -3.99 -9.26
C ASP A 83 3.82 -5.24 -8.38
N GLU A 84 4.18 -5.11 -7.10
CA GLU A 84 4.20 -6.25 -6.17
C GLU A 84 2.77 -6.75 -5.91
N MET A 85 1.84 -5.85 -5.58
CA MET A 85 0.43 -6.22 -5.33
C MET A 85 -0.19 -6.97 -6.53
N GLN A 86 0.12 -6.57 -7.77
CA GLN A 86 -0.38 -7.24 -8.98
C GLN A 86 0.15 -8.67 -9.14
N ARG A 87 1.28 -9.03 -8.52
CA ARG A 87 1.82 -10.40 -8.54
C ARG A 87 1.12 -11.30 -7.52
N TRP A 88 0.48 -10.72 -6.52
CA TRP A 88 -0.17 -11.46 -5.44
C TRP A 88 -1.60 -11.84 -5.80
N ALA A 89 -1.84 -13.13 -5.98
CA ALA A 89 -3.18 -13.71 -5.92
C ALA A 89 -3.60 -13.87 -4.44
N ALA A 90 -3.69 -12.77 -3.70
CA ALA A 90 -4.13 -12.83 -2.30
C ALA A 90 -5.66 -13.01 -2.24
N PRO A 91 -6.18 -13.91 -1.39
CA PRO A 91 -7.58 -13.86 -1.01
C PRO A 91 -7.79 -12.62 -0.15
N HIS A 92 -7.93 -11.45 -0.79
CA HIS A 92 -8.32 -10.24 -0.11
C HIS A 92 -9.72 -10.50 0.48
N PRO A 93 -9.92 -10.49 1.82
CA PRO A 93 -11.19 -10.83 2.45
C PRO A 93 -12.38 -9.99 1.97
N PRO A 94 -12.19 -8.71 1.56
CA PRO A 94 -13.23 -7.96 0.86
C PRO A 94 -13.68 -8.57 -0.48
N GLY A 95 -12.88 -9.43 -1.12
CA GLY A 95 -13.10 -10.01 -2.45
C GLY A 95 -12.23 -9.32 -3.53
N THR A 96 -12.21 -9.87 -4.75
CA THR A 96 -11.36 -9.40 -5.86
C THR A 96 -11.86 -8.12 -6.53
N TRP A 97 -13.09 -7.68 -6.28
CA TRP A 97 -13.71 -6.48 -6.87
C TRP A 97 -13.01 -5.16 -6.51
N VAL A 98 -12.24 -5.13 -5.42
CA VAL A 98 -11.40 -3.98 -5.03
C VAL A 98 -9.99 -4.05 -5.64
N ASN A 99 -9.64 -5.13 -6.34
CA ASN A 99 -8.36 -5.24 -7.03
C ASN A 99 -8.38 -4.44 -8.34
N PHE A 100 -7.22 -3.91 -8.71
CA PHE A 100 -7.01 -3.40 -10.05
C PHE A 100 -7.02 -4.56 -11.07
N PRO A 101 -7.45 -4.32 -12.32
CA PRO A 101 -7.33 -5.31 -13.37
C PRO A 101 -5.88 -5.81 -13.50
N PRO A 102 -5.62 -7.12 -13.68
CA PRO A 102 -4.26 -7.66 -13.75
C PRO A 102 -3.37 -7.03 -14.83
N GLU A 103 -3.97 -6.59 -15.94
CA GLU A 103 -3.30 -5.95 -17.06
C GLU A 103 -3.03 -4.45 -16.85
N SER A 104 -3.39 -3.91 -15.69
CA SER A 104 -3.17 -2.50 -15.37
C SER A 104 -1.69 -2.22 -15.12
N VAL A 105 -1.20 -1.07 -15.56
CA VAL A 105 0.21 -0.69 -15.50
C VAL A 105 0.38 0.64 -14.79
N ALA A 106 1.35 0.71 -13.89
CA ALA A 106 1.81 1.97 -13.29
C ALA A 106 3.05 2.52 -14.02
N GLU A 107 2.97 3.77 -14.47
CA GLU A 107 4.02 4.56 -15.14
C GLU A 107 4.44 5.73 -14.25
N VAL A 108 5.72 5.80 -13.91
CA VAL A 108 6.29 6.97 -13.22
C VAL A 108 6.58 8.05 -14.25
N VAL A 109 5.94 9.21 -14.10
CA VAL A 109 6.17 10.39 -14.96
C VAL A 109 7.32 11.21 -14.39
N ASP A 110 7.32 11.42 -13.07
CA ASP A 110 8.39 12.04 -12.29
C ASP A 110 8.29 11.59 -10.82
N ASP A 111 9.20 12.05 -9.94
CA ASP A 111 9.24 11.66 -8.52
C ASP A 111 7.92 11.85 -7.76
N HIS A 112 7.04 12.73 -8.21
CA HIS A 112 5.79 13.08 -7.54
C HIS A 112 4.57 12.95 -8.46
N THR A 113 4.73 12.36 -9.65
CA THR A 113 3.64 12.15 -10.60
C THR A 113 3.66 10.71 -11.10
N ILE A 114 2.54 10.01 -10.95
CA ILE A 114 2.37 8.64 -11.40
C ILE A 114 1.07 8.49 -12.18
N ARG A 115 1.10 7.69 -13.24
CA ARG A 115 -0.06 7.34 -14.06
C ARG A 115 -0.37 5.87 -13.95
N PHE A 116 -1.65 5.55 -13.79
CA PHE A 116 -2.18 4.20 -13.85
C PHE A 116 -2.96 4.05 -15.15
N HIS A 117 -2.57 3.06 -15.94
CA HIS A 117 -3.19 2.71 -17.21
C HIS A 117 -4.01 1.45 -17.01
N PHE A 118 -5.31 1.53 -17.29
CA PHE A 118 -6.25 0.42 -17.14
C PHE A 118 -6.60 -0.19 -18.51
N PRO A 119 -6.85 -1.51 -18.60
CA PRO A 119 -7.22 -2.16 -19.87
C PRO A 119 -8.58 -1.69 -20.42
N GLY A 120 -9.47 -1.21 -19.54
CA GLY A 120 -10.77 -0.65 -19.85
C GLY A 120 -11.16 0.45 -18.86
N PRO A 121 -12.22 1.23 -19.14
CA PRO A 121 -12.70 2.24 -18.19
C PRO A 121 -13.07 1.61 -16.85
N ASP A 122 -12.49 2.14 -15.77
CA ASP A 122 -12.70 1.66 -14.41
C ASP A 122 -13.06 2.84 -13.49
N GLY A 123 -14.36 3.17 -13.44
CA GLY A 123 -14.86 4.27 -12.61
C GLY A 123 -14.65 4.05 -11.10
N LEU A 124 -14.33 2.83 -10.67
CA LEU A 124 -14.03 2.52 -9.28
C LEU A 124 -12.54 2.65 -8.94
N ALA A 125 -11.66 2.92 -9.91
CA ALA A 125 -10.21 2.96 -9.71
C ALA A 125 -9.77 3.87 -8.54
N VAL A 126 -10.42 5.03 -8.37
CA VAL A 126 -10.16 5.94 -7.24
C VAL A 126 -10.54 5.30 -5.90
N GLY A 127 -11.67 4.60 -5.83
CA GLY A 127 -12.13 3.92 -4.61
C GLY A 127 -11.27 2.70 -4.25
N LYS A 128 -10.74 2.00 -5.26
CA LYS A 128 -9.83 0.84 -5.07
C LYS A 128 -8.55 1.22 -4.34
N MET A 129 -8.11 2.47 -4.43
CA MET A 129 -6.94 2.99 -3.71
C MET A 129 -7.07 2.86 -2.18
N ARG A 130 -8.28 2.79 -1.62
CA ARG A 130 -8.52 2.56 -0.18
C ARG A 130 -7.88 1.26 0.34
N GLY A 131 -7.75 0.25 -0.52
CA GLY A 131 -7.09 -1.02 -0.18
C GLY A 131 -5.63 -1.08 -0.62
N PHE A 132 -5.10 0.01 -1.17
CA PHE A 132 -3.75 0.05 -1.74
C PHE A 132 -2.76 0.67 -0.76
N HIS A 133 -2.34 -0.13 0.21
CA HIS A 133 -1.38 0.26 1.23
C HIS A 133 0.04 0.37 0.67
N ILE A 134 0.75 1.44 1.00
CA ILE A 134 2.10 1.72 0.51
C ILE A 134 3.12 1.44 1.61
N ALA A 135 3.98 0.45 1.35
CA ALA A 135 5.12 0.12 2.19
C ALA A 135 6.44 0.66 1.61
N SER A 136 7.46 0.80 2.46
CA SER A 136 8.81 1.17 2.02
C SER A 136 9.48 0.02 1.25
N THR A 137 10.61 0.31 0.61
CA THR A 137 11.37 -0.70 -0.15
C THR A 137 11.79 -1.87 0.74
N ALA A 138 12.04 -1.63 2.03
CA ALA A 138 12.45 -2.66 2.99
C ALA A 138 11.37 -3.74 3.20
N PHE A 139 10.09 -3.40 3.00
CA PHE A 139 9.00 -4.38 3.10
C PHE A 139 9.08 -5.43 1.98
N TRP A 140 9.56 -5.03 0.80
CA TRP A 140 9.54 -5.86 -0.41
C TRP A 140 10.90 -6.48 -0.77
N LYS A 141 12.02 -5.86 -0.37
CA LYS A 141 13.36 -6.24 -0.82
C LYS A 141 14.28 -6.62 0.32
N GLY A 142 15.02 -7.72 0.14
CA GLY A 142 16.03 -8.20 1.10
C GLY A 142 15.80 -9.66 1.51
N PRO A 143 16.80 -10.30 2.15
CA PRO A 143 16.69 -11.68 2.62
C PRO A 143 15.63 -11.85 3.72
N ASP A 144 15.37 -10.78 4.48
CA ASP A 144 14.42 -10.73 5.58
C ASP A 144 13.20 -9.83 5.25
N ALA A 145 12.96 -9.53 3.98
CA ALA A 145 11.86 -8.66 3.56
C ALA A 145 10.52 -9.29 3.95
N PRO A 146 9.70 -8.67 4.82
CA PRO A 146 8.50 -9.28 5.36
C PRO A 146 7.52 -9.67 4.26
N GLY A 147 7.32 -8.80 3.24
CA GLY A 147 6.40 -9.00 2.12
C GLY A 147 4.98 -9.35 2.55
N PHE A 148 4.11 -9.60 1.56
CA PHE A 148 2.95 -10.47 1.80
C PHE A 148 3.34 -11.91 1.45
N GLY A 149 2.62 -12.91 2.00
CA GLY A 149 2.80 -14.31 1.62
C GLY A 149 4.22 -14.87 1.74
N TYR A 150 4.93 -14.51 2.81
CA TYR A 150 6.33 -14.83 3.01
C TYR A 150 6.61 -16.34 2.94
N LYS A 151 7.23 -16.76 1.82
CA LYS A 151 7.42 -18.18 1.43
C LYS A 151 8.21 -19.00 2.45
N LYS A 152 9.11 -18.37 3.22
CA LYS A 152 9.95 -19.07 4.22
C LYS A 152 9.17 -19.45 5.48
N PHE A 153 8.08 -18.74 5.81
CA PHE A 153 7.25 -19.03 6.98
C PHE A 153 5.85 -19.54 6.63
N GLY A 154 5.44 -19.45 5.35
CA GLY A 154 4.14 -19.94 4.91
C GLY A 154 2.96 -19.09 5.39
N SER A 155 3.21 -17.88 5.91
CA SER A 155 2.19 -16.93 6.33
C SER A 155 1.85 -15.98 5.18
N GLY A 156 0.55 -15.80 4.92
CA GLY A 156 0.01 -14.70 4.08
C GLY A 156 0.32 -13.32 4.65
N GLU A 157 0.64 -13.31 5.93
CA GLU A 157 0.83 -12.21 6.83
C GLU A 157 2.34 -11.95 6.92
N GLY A 158 2.79 -10.78 6.49
CA GLY A 158 4.19 -10.36 6.63
C GLY A 158 4.67 -10.55 8.08
N HIS A 159 5.98 -10.69 8.25
CA HIS A 159 6.56 -10.87 9.59
C HIS A 159 6.57 -9.50 10.30
N TRP A 160 5.55 -9.22 11.13
CA TRP A 160 5.43 -8.00 11.95
C TRP A 160 5.47 -8.31 13.44
#